data_AF-X0ZN98-F1
#
_entry.id   AF-X0ZN98-F1
#
_cell.length_a   1.000
_cell.length_b   1.000
_cell.length_c   1.000
_cell.angle_alpha   90.00
_cell.angle_beta   90.00
_cell.angle_gamma   90.00
#
_symmetry.space_group_name_H-M   'P 1'
#
loop_
_entity.id
_entity.type
_entity.pdbx_description
1 polymer ?
#
loop_
_entity_poly.entity_id
_entity_poly.type
_entity_poly.pdbx_seq_one_letter_code
_entity_poly.pdbx_strand_id
1 'polypeptide(L)'
;MTDIRLGNYADVLGEVQADLIFTSPPYNIGSKQSRKDGRRKYGEYDPKSYGAITDYPDSLPENEYQDQQEAFFLWVADHLTENGTLVYNHKPRRRNGSMIHPAAWFLRPEVTKVLTLMEEVVWDRGSTHNHSNRLMWPQTERL
;
A
#
# COMPACT_ATOMS: atom_id res chain seq x y z
N MET A 1 25.01 8.11 6.76
CA MET A 1 24.30 8.36 8.04
C MET A 1 22.83 8.16 7.75
N THR A 2 22.11 7.40 8.57
CA THR A 2 20.67 7.16 8.36
C THR A 2 19.87 8.25 9.06
N ASP A 3 18.99 8.92 8.33
CA ASP A 3 18.03 9.90 8.86
C ASP A 3 16.64 9.23 8.97
N ILE A 4 15.98 9.37 10.11
CA ILE A 4 14.66 8.78 10.39
C ILE A 4 13.77 9.87 10.97
N ARG A 5 12.64 10.11 10.31
CA ARG A 5 11.68 11.16 10.69
C ARG A 5 10.33 10.53 11.02
N LEU A 6 9.68 11.05 12.06
CA LEU A 6 8.36 10.61 12.50
C LEU A 6 7.34 11.70 12.17
N GLY A 7 6.30 11.36 11.42
CA GLY A 7 5.20 12.27 11.10
C GLY A 7 4.53 11.93 9.78
N ASN A 8 3.65 12.82 9.32
CA ASN A 8 3.11 12.76 7.97
C ASN A 8 4.26 13.00 6.97
N TYR A 9 4.39 12.13 5.97
CA TYR A 9 5.47 12.19 4.99
C TYR A 9 5.55 13.55 4.28
N ALA A 10 4.41 14.16 3.95
CA ALA A 10 4.37 15.41 3.21
C ALA A 10 4.91 16.59 4.04
N ASP A 11 4.72 16.53 5.36
CA ASP A 11 5.18 17.57 6.29
C ASP A 11 6.67 17.41 6.61
N VAL A 12 7.10 16.17 6.83
CA VAL A 12 8.47 15.89 7.32
C VAL A 12 9.48 15.61 6.22
N LEU A 13 9.06 15.44 4.97
CA LEU A 13 9.94 15.22 3.82
C LEU A 13 9.74 16.26 2.70
N GLY A 14 9.03 17.36 2.97
CA GLY A 14 8.66 18.34 1.92
C GLY A 14 9.85 19.02 1.22
N GLU A 15 11.05 18.97 1.81
CA GLU A 15 12.28 19.49 1.20
C GLU A 15 13.16 18.40 0.56
N VAL A 16 12.79 17.13 0.70
CA VAL A 16 13.61 15.99 0.28
C VAL A 16 13.38 15.69 -1.21
N GLN A 17 14.48 15.57 -1.95
CA GLN A 17 14.49 15.07 -3.33
C GLN A 17 15.24 13.74 -3.37
N ALA A 18 14.76 12.78 -4.15
CA ALA A 18 15.33 11.43 -4.20
C ALA A 18 15.37 10.83 -5.61
N ASP A 19 16.42 10.07 -5.90
CA ASP A 19 16.51 9.25 -7.11
C ASP A 19 15.66 7.97 -7.03
N LEU A 20 15.35 7.52 -5.81
CA LEU A 20 14.52 6.35 -5.56
C LEU A 20 13.58 6.63 -4.38
N ILE A 21 12.28 6.51 -4.63
CA ILE A 21 11.28 6.44 -3.59
C ILE A 21 10.72 5.02 -3.58
N PHE A 22 10.83 4.35 -2.45
CA PHE A 22 10.25 3.02 -2.24
C PHE A 22 9.17 3.13 -1.17
N THR A 23 7.96 2.68 -1.47
CA THR A 23 6.85 2.70 -0.51
C THR A 23 6.00 1.44 -0.55
N SER A 24 5.29 1.20 0.55
CA SER A 24 4.29 0.14 0.69
C SER A 24 3.16 0.71 1.56
N PRO A 25 2.22 1.48 0.99
CA PRO A 25 1.18 2.12 1.78
C PRO A 25 0.22 1.07 2.38
N PRO A 26 -0.65 1.48 3.31
CA PRO A 26 -1.75 0.66 3.81
C PRO A 26 -2.59 0.13 2.66
N TYR A 27 -2.96 -1.14 2.69
CA TYR A 27 -3.65 -1.79 1.57
C TYR A 27 -5.17 -1.58 1.59
N ASN A 28 -5.76 -0.92 2.58
CA ASN A 28 -7.21 -0.77 2.69
C ASN A 28 -7.94 -2.13 2.67
N ILE A 29 -7.47 -3.09 3.49
CA ILE A 29 -8.00 -4.47 3.49
C ILE A 29 -9.24 -4.65 4.36
N GLY A 30 -9.70 -3.60 5.05
CA GLY A 30 -11.01 -3.58 5.70
C GLY A 30 -11.06 -4.29 7.04
N SER A 31 -10.04 -4.18 7.90
CA SER A 31 -10.10 -4.71 9.26
C SER A 31 -11.15 -3.96 10.09
N LYS A 32 -12.42 -4.38 9.99
CA LYS A 32 -13.52 -3.87 10.81
C LYS A 32 -13.44 -4.30 12.28
N GLN A 33 -12.59 -5.29 12.58
CA GLN A 33 -12.39 -5.75 13.94
C GLN A 33 -11.31 -4.91 14.58
N SER A 34 -11.63 -4.30 15.73
CA SER A 34 -10.64 -3.74 16.62
C SER A 34 -9.54 -4.77 16.85
N ARG A 35 -8.28 -4.33 16.77
CA ARG A 35 -7.12 -5.15 17.13
C ARG A 35 -7.40 -5.79 18.49
N LYS A 36 -7.36 -7.11 18.54
CA LYS A 36 -7.36 -7.87 19.80
C LYS A 36 -5.95 -8.34 20.03
N ASP A 37 -5.25 -7.64 20.91
CA ASP A 37 -3.96 -8.09 21.41
C ASP A 37 -4.18 -9.35 22.27
N GLY A 38 -3.68 -10.49 21.77
CA GLY A 38 -3.69 -11.74 22.50
C GLY A 38 -4.50 -12.89 21.86
N ARG A 39 -4.04 -14.09 22.22
CA ARG A 39 -4.53 -15.46 21.98
C ARG A 39 -5.62 -15.64 20.89
N ARG A 40 -5.20 -16.04 19.69
CA ARG A 40 -6.04 -16.91 18.84
C ARG A 40 -5.92 -18.37 19.33
N LYS A 41 -6.80 -19.25 18.82
CA LYS A 41 -7.00 -20.66 19.23
C LYS A 41 -5.67 -21.31 19.67
N TYR A 42 -5.67 -21.93 20.86
CA TYR A 42 -4.52 -22.56 21.54
C TYR A 42 -3.60 -21.67 22.36
N GLY A 43 -3.86 -20.37 22.40
CA GLY A 43 -3.26 -19.55 23.43
C GLY A 43 -1.86 -19.05 23.13
N GLU A 44 -1.49 -19.06 21.85
CA GLU A 44 -0.26 -18.46 21.35
C GLU A 44 -0.53 -17.01 20.88
N TYR A 45 0.49 -16.16 21.07
CA TYR A 45 0.51 -14.81 20.54
C TYR A 45 0.58 -14.87 19.02
N ASP A 46 -0.23 -14.07 18.32
CA ASP A 46 -0.05 -13.88 16.89
C ASP A 46 0.98 -12.76 16.67
N PRO A 47 2.25 -13.06 16.32
CA PRO A 47 3.24 -12.04 16.01
C PRO A 47 2.78 -11.11 14.87
N LYS A 48 1.79 -11.51 14.06
CA LYS A 48 1.21 -10.68 12.98
C LYS A 48 0.25 -9.61 13.50
N SER A 49 -0.18 -9.67 14.77
CA SER A 49 -0.95 -8.59 15.40
C SER A 49 -0.08 -7.37 15.75
N TYR A 50 1.25 -7.54 15.82
CA TYR A 50 2.17 -6.45 16.16
C TYR A 50 2.48 -5.49 15.00
N GLY A 51 2.25 -5.91 13.75
CA GLY A 51 2.50 -5.09 12.55
C GLY A 51 1.24 -4.43 11.97
N ALA A 52 0.08 -4.59 12.61
CA ALA A 52 -1.14 -3.95 12.15
C ALA A 52 -1.10 -2.46 12.47
N ILE A 53 -1.48 -1.63 11.49
CA ILE A 53 -1.68 -0.20 11.67
C ILE A 53 -2.70 0.02 12.80
N THR A 54 -2.28 0.73 13.85
CA THR A 54 -3.13 1.04 15.01
C THR A 54 -3.72 2.43 14.97
N ASP A 55 -3.06 3.34 14.27
CA ASP A 55 -3.29 4.78 14.44
C ASP A 55 -4.42 5.29 13.52
N TYR A 56 -4.76 4.52 12.48
CA TYR A 56 -5.85 4.84 11.56
C TYR A 56 -6.50 3.56 10.99
N PRO A 57 -7.79 3.63 10.62
CA PRO A 57 -8.50 2.49 10.08
C PRO A 57 -8.03 2.17 8.66
N ASP A 58 -7.58 0.93 8.44
CA ASP A 58 -7.25 0.41 7.10
C ASP A 58 -8.51 -0.05 6.34
N SER A 59 -9.52 0.83 6.28
CA SER A 59 -10.88 0.50 5.78
C SER A 59 -11.62 1.68 5.13
N LEU A 60 -10.88 2.65 4.62
CA LEU A 60 -11.44 3.84 3.96
C LEU A 60 -12.42 3.47 2.81
N PRO A 61 -13.42 4.32 2.55
CA PRO A 61 -14.18 4.29 1.31
C PRO A 61 -13.25 4.18 0.09
N GLU A 62 -13.63 3.38 -0.90
CA GLU A 62 -12.72 3.01 -1.98
C GLU A 62 -12.25 4.22 -2.80
N ASN A 63 -13.16 5.15 -3.06
CA ASN A 63 -12.87 6.42 -3.73
C ASN A 63 -11.89 7.26 -2.92
N GLU A 64 -12.15 7.45 -1.62
CA GLU A 64 -11.27 8.22 -0.73
C GLU A 64 -9.86 7.61 -0.66
N TYR A 65 -9.78 6.27 -0.60
CA TYR A 65 -8.50 5.58 -0.62
C TYR A 65 -7.73 5.79 -1.92
N GLN A 66 -8.41 5.68 -3.07
CA GLN A 66 -7.78 5.91 -4.38
C GLN A 66 -7.38 7.37 -4.59
N ASP A 67 -8.13 8.32 -4.05
CA ASP A 67 -7.78 9.75 -4.07
C ASP A 67 -6.54 10.00 -3.19
N GLN A 68 -6.43 9.33 -2.04
CA GLN A 68 -5.20 9.39 -1.23
C GLN A 68 -3.99 8.79 -1.96
N GLN A 69 -4.15 7.69 -2.71
CA GLN A 69 -3.04 7.11 -3.49
C GLN A 69 -2.63 8.02 -4.66
N GLU A 70 -3.59 8.64 -5.34
CA GLU A 70 -3.31 9.64 -6.38
C GLU A 70 -2.54 10.83 -5.80
N ALA A 71 -2.97 11.38 -4.66
CA ALA A 71 -2.29 12.49 -4.00
C ALA A 71 -0.84 12.13 -3.64
N PHE A 72 -0.60 10.90 -3.17
CA PHE A 72 0.76 10.42 -2.91
C PHE A 72 1.61 10.35 -4.20
N PHE A 73 1.05 9.85 -5.31
CA PHE A 73 1.77 9.80 -6.58
C PHE A 73 2.12 11.18 -7.12
N LEU A 74 1.22 12.15 -7.00
CA LEU A 74 1.50 13.53 -7.37
C LEU A 74 2.60 14.13 -6.48
N TRP A 75 2.56 13.88 -5.18
CA TRP A 75 3.64 14.27 -4.27
C TRP A 75 4.97 13.64 -4.67
N VAL A 76 5.00 12.35 -4.98
CA VAL A 76 6.21 11.67 -5.45
C VAL A 76 6.78 12.32 -6.71
N ALA A 77 5.93 12.67 -7.68
CA ALA A 77 6.38 13.31 -8.91
C ALA A 77 7.14 14.63 -8.65
N ASP A 78 6.73 15.40 -7.63
CA ASP A 78 7.40 16.64 -7.23
C ASP A 78 8.71 16.41 -6.44
N HIS A 79 8.93 15.20 -5.91
CA HIS A 79 10.04 14.85 -5.02
C HIS A 79 11.04 13.83 -5.63
N LEU A 80 10.77 13.38 -6.85
CA LEU A 80 11.73 12.61 -7.64
C LEU A 80 12.66 13.57 -8.39
N THR A 81 13.94 13.18 -8.48
CA THR A 81 14.85 13.80 -9.44
C THR A 81 14.40 13.50 -10.87
N GLU A 82 14.95 14.21 -11.88
CA GLU A 82 14.56 14.07 -13.30
C GLU A 82 14.60 12.61 -13.81
N ASN A 83 15.50 11.79 -13.27
CA ASN A 83 15.64 10.36 -13.61
C ASN A 83 15.25 9.44 -12.45
N GLY A 84 14.50 9.96 -11.49
CA GLY A 84 14.10 9.25 -10.30
C GLY A 84 13.07 8.17 -10.59
N THR A 85 13.02 7.16 -9.72
CA THR A 85 12.09 6.03 -9.85
C THR A 85 11.24 5.88 -8.58
N LEU A 86 9.95 5.64 -8.77
CA LEU A 86 9.06 5.15 -7.73
C LEU A 86 8.96 3.62 -7.80
N VAL A 87 9.17 2.94 -6.68
CA VAL A 87 8.79 1.54 -6.49
C VAL A 87 7.64 1.50 -5.50
N TYR A 88 6.49 0.97 -5.95
CA TYR A 88 5.24 1.04 -5.20
C TYR A 88 4.72 -0.37 -4.91
N ASN A 89 4.96 -0.85 -3.69
CA ASN A 89 4.47 -2.16 -3.30
C ASN A 89 2.98 -2.14 -2.92
N HIS A 90 2.20 -2.98 -3.58
CA HIS A 90 0.81 -3.19 -3.24
C HIS A 90 0.28 -4.56 -3.69
N LYS A 91 -0.75 -5.09 -3.03
CA LYS A 91 -1.41 -6.33 -3.48
C LYS A 91 -2.67 -6.07 -4.33
N PRO A 92 -3.01 -6.95 -5.29
CA PRO A 92 -4.35 -6.99 -5.84
C PRO A 92 -5.36 -7.31 -4.72
N ARG A 93 -6.42 -6.50 -4.64
CA ARG A 93 -7.46 -6.63 -3.62
C ARG A 93 -8.73 -7.22 -4.21
N ARG A 94 -9.62 -7.68 -3.33
CA ARG A 94 -10.97 -8.07 -3.72
C ARG A 94 -11.98 -7.37 -2.84
N ARG A 95 -12.95 -6.71 -3.46
CA ARG A 95 -14.06 -6.03 -2.78
C ARG A 95 -15.34 -6.30 -3.56
N ASN A 96 -16.38 -6.77 -2.87
CA ASN A 96 -17.68 -7.05 -3.48
C ASN A 96 -17.63 -7.98 -4.72
N GLY A 97 -16.74 -8.98 -4.71
CA GLY A 97 -16.60 -9.94 -5.81
C GLY A 97 -15.73 -9.48 -6.98
N SER A 98 -15.28 -8.22 -7.00
CA SER A 98 -14.40 -7.68 -8.04
C SER A 98 -12.96 -7.56 -7.54
N MET A 99 -12.02 -7.79 -8.45
CA MET A 99 -10.61 -7.50 -8.21
C MET A 99 -10.35 -6.00 -8.38
N ILE A 100 -9.55 -5.43 -7.49
CA ILE A 100 -9.03 -4.07 -7.59
C ILE A 100 -7.51 -4.20 -7.76
N HIS A 101 -7.03 -3.84 -8.93
CA HIS A 101 -5.60 -3.87 -9.25
C HIS A 101 -4.96 -2.53 -8.85
N PRO A 102 -3.76 -2.49 -8.23
CA PRO A 102 -3.13 -1.23 -7.85
C PRO A 102 -2.82 -0.28 -9.02
N ALA A 103 -2.61 -0.83 -10.22
CA ALA A 103 -2.51 -0.03 -11.43
C ALA A 103 -3.72 0.89 -11.67
N ALA A 104 -4.90 0.61 -11.09
CA ALA A 104 -6.11 1.42 -11.29
C ALA A 104 -5.92 2.90 -10.90
N TRP A 105 -5.20 3.20 -9.82
CA TRP A 105 -4.92 4.59 -9.43
C TRP A 105 -3.66 5.15 -10.10
N PHE A 106 -2.72 4.31 -10.55
CA PHE A 106 -1.60 4.75 -11.39
C PHE A 106 -2.08 5.23 -12.76
N LEU A 107 -3.08 4.56 -13.33
CA LEU A 107 -3.64 4.87 -14.65
C LEU A 107 -4.61 6.06 -14.63
N ARG A 108 -4.74 6.78 -13.51
CA ARG A 108 -5.55 8.00 -13.45
C ARG A 108 -4.94 9.08 -14.35
N PRO A 109 -5.77 9.93 -15.00
CA PRO A 109 -5.26 10.94 -15.93
C PRO A 109 -4.27 11.92 -15.30
N GLU A 110 -4.44 12.32 -14.04
CA GLU A 110 -3.51 13.26 -13.41
C GLU A 110 -2.16 12.61 -13.09
N VAL A 111 -2.16 11.32 -12.73
CA VAL A 111 -0.92 10.57 -12.47
C VAL A 111 -0.15 10.31 -13.76
N THR A 112 -0.83 9.85 -14.81
CA THR A 112 -0.17 9.50 -16.09
C THR A 112 0.39 10.70 -16.86
N LYS A 113 0.01 11.93 -16.49
CA LYS A 113 0.63 13.16 -17.02
C LYS A 113 2.02 13.41 -16.45
N VAL A 114 2.31 12.93 -15.24
CA VAL A 114 3.53 13.26 -14.49
C VAL A 114 4.40 12.04 -14.19
N LEU A 115 3.84 10.84 -14.18
CA LEU A 115 4.54 9.58 -13.98
C LEU A 115 4.22 8.59 -15.12
N THR A 116 5.19 7.76 -15.45
CA THR A 116 5.06 6.70 -16.48
C THR A 116 5.19 5.33 -15.83
N LEU A 117 4.26 4.40 -16.12
CA LEU A 117 4.35 3.02 -15.65
C LEU A 117 5.37 2.29 -16.50
N MET A 118 6.54 2.00 -15.93
CA MET A 118 7.62 1.37 -16.67
C MET A 118 7.47 -0.15 -16.71
N GLU A 119 7.23 -0.76 -15.55
CA GLU A 119 7.16 -2.21 -15.38
C GLU A 119 6.24 -2.55 -14.21
N GLU A 120 5.72 -3.76 -14.20
CA GLU A 120 5.06 -4.37 -13.05
C GLU A 120 5.82 -5.63 -12.65
N VAL A 121 6.33 -5.67 -11.42
CA VAL A 121 6.94 -6.89 -10.88
C VAL A 121 5.92 -7.68 -10.08
N VAL A 122 5.67 -8.92 -10.48
CA VAL A 122 4.82 -9.85 -9.71
C VAL A 122 5.65 -10.54 -8.65
N TRP A 123 5.50 -10.12 -7.40
CA TRP A 123 6.24 -10.71 -6.28
C TRP A 123 5.45 -11.83 -5.62
N ASP A 124 5.92 -13.07 -5.73
CA ASP A 124 5.38 -14.21 -4.98
C ASP A 124 5.77 -14.13 -3.50
N ARG A 125 4.74 -14.04 -2.63
CA ARG A 125 4.88 -14.01 -1.17
C ARG A 125 4.88 -15.41 -0.56
N GLY A 126 4.60 -16.45 -1.35
CA GLY A 126 4.52 -17.86 -0.95
C GLY A 126 3.34 -18.21 -0.05
N SER A 127 2.58 -17.22 0.45
CA SER A 127 1.43 -17.41 1.33
C SER A 127 0.50 -16.21 1.31
N THR A 128 -0.73 -16.39 1.83
CA THR A 128 -1.71 -15.30 1.94
C THR A 128 -2.73 -15.57 3.02
N HIS A 129 -3.24 -14.48 3.61
CA HIS A 129 -4.34 -14.51 4.58
C HIS A 129 -5.70 -14.26 3.94
N ASN A 130 -5.73 -13.91 2.65
CA ASN A 130 -6.96 -13.67 1.90
C ASN A 130 -7.58 -15.01 1.46
N HIS A 131 -8.11 -15.75 2.42
CA HIS A 131 -8.79 -17.01 2.17
C HIS A 131 -10.21 -16.78 1.63
N SER A 132 -10.58 -17.57 0.63
CA SER A 132 -11.93 -17.64 0.08
C SER A 132 -12.29 -19.09 -0.18
N ASN A 133 -13.54 -19.46 0.09
CA ASN A 133 -14.08 -20.78 -0.25
C ASN A 133 -14.50 -20.89 -1.74
N ARG A 134 -14.47 -19.78 -2.48
CA ARG A 134 -14.98 -19.68 -3.86
C ARG A 134 -13.95 -19.25 -4.88
N LEU A 135 -12.89 -18.57 -4.44
CA LEU A 135 -11.89 -17.98 -5.32
C LEU A 135 -10.49 -18.42 -4.91
N MET A 136 -9.58 -18.48 -5.87
CA MET A 136 -8.16 -18.73 -5.62
C MET A 136 -7.59 -17.71 -4.65
N TRP A 137 -6.71 -18.16 -3.75
CA TRP A 137 -6.10 -17.29 -2.76
C TRP A 137 -4.93 -16.51 -3.38
N PRO A 138 -4.96 -15.17 -3.41
CA PRO A 138 -3.90 -14.40 -4.05
C PRO A 138 -2.65 -14.43 -3.18
N GLN A 139 -1.55 -15.00 -3.68
CA GLN A 139 -0.25 -15.10 -3.01
C GLN A 139 0.78 -14.11 -3.54
N THR A 140 0.38 -13.20 -4.42
CA THR A 140 1.28 -12.24 -5.07
C THR A 140 0.98 -10.79 -4.69
N GLU A 141 2.03 -9.99 -4.67
CA GLU A 141 1.99 -8.52 -4.62
C GLU A 141 2.51 -7.96 -5.95
N ARG A 142 2.49 -6.64 -6.11
CA ARG A 142 2.95 -5.87 -7.27
C ARG A 142 3.92 -4.81 -6.78
N LEU A 143 5.03 -4.66 -7.49
CA LEU A 143 5.91 -3.50 -7.40
C LEU A 143 5.83 -2.71 -8.70
#